data_AF-A0A925P851-F1
#
_entry.id   AF-A0A925P851-F1
#
_cell.length_a   1.000
_cell.length_b   1.000
_cell.length_c   1.000
_cell.angle_alpha   90.00
_cell.angle_beta   90.00
_cell.angle_gamma   90.00
#
_symmetry.space_group_name_H-M   'P 1'
#
loop_
_entity.id
_entity.type
_entity.pdbx_description
1 polymer ?
#
loop_
_entity_poly.entity_id
_entity_poly.type
_entity_poly.pdbx_seq_one_letter_code
_entity_poly.pdbx_strand_id
1 'polypeptide(L)' 'ARVVREATGRSPTDLLNAHRMRHAAHGLAATDRKVVDVALECGFSSLGHFYTLFQRHYGCAPAEYRRRQPPRLV' A
#
# COMPACT_ATOMS: atom_id res chain seq x y z
N ALA A 1 -14.20 -14.24 -11.57
CA ALA A 1 -13.77 -12.83 -11.73
C ALA A 1 -14.85 -11.89 -12.28
N ARG A 2 -15.76 -12.34 -13.16
CA ARG A 2 -16.79 -11.49 -13.82
C ARG A 2 -17.75 -10.80 -12.84
N VAL A 3 -18.29 -11.54 -11.86
CA VAL A 3 -19.24 -11.03 -10.84
C VAL A 3 -18.68 -9.85 -10.04
N VAL A 4 -17.39 -9.89 -9.65
CA VAL A 4 -16.74 -8.82 -8.88
C VAL A 4 -16.63 -7.53 -9.68
N ARG A 5 -16.30 -7.65 -10.98
CA ARG A 5 -16.20 -6.50 -11.87
C ARG A 5 -17.57 -5.88 -12.17
N GLU A 6 -18.60 -6.70 -12.33
CA GLU A 6 -19.98 -6.24 -12.53
C GLU A 6 -20.51 -5.49 -11.29
N ALA A 7 -20.17 -5.94 -10.09
CA ALA A 7 -20.63 -5.31 -8.85
C ALA A 7 -19.84 -4.06 -8.42
N THR A 8 -18.53 -3.98 -8.74
CA THR A 8 -17.63 -2.94 -8.20
C THR A 8 -16.97 -2.06 -9.26
N GLY A 9 -17.10 -2.40 -10.55
CA GLY A 9 -16.37 -1.75 -11.64
C GLY A 9 -14.85 -2.03 -11.65
N ARG A 10 -14.34 -2.87 -10.73
CA ARG A 10 -12.91 -3.12 -10.52
C ARG A 10 -12.59 -4.60 -10.62
N SER A 11 -11.36 -4.93 -11.00
CA SER A 11 -10.93 -6.32 -10.97
C SER A 11 -10.71 -6.81 -9.53
N PRO A 12 -10.83 -8.11 -9.25
CA PRO A 12 -10.46 -8.66 -7.94
C PRO A 12 -9.04 -8.27 -7.51
N THR A 13 -8.10 -8.25 -8.46
CA THR A 13 -6.71 -7.83 -8.22
C THR A 13 -6.62 -6.37 -7.79
N ASP A 14 -7.41 -5.47 -8.38
CA ASP A 14 -7.42 -4.05 -7.98
C ASP A 14 -7.95 -3.86 -6.56
N LEU A 15 -8.98 -4.63 -6.19
CA LEU A 15 -9.54 -4.59 -4.84
C LEU A 15 -8.54 -5.13 -3.81
N LEU A 16 -7.88 -6.25 -4.12
CA LEU A 16 -6.84 -6.82 -3.27
C LEU A 16 -5.66 -5.85 -3.13
N ASN A 17 -5.18 -5.28 -4.23
CA ASN A 17 -4.08 -4.31 -4.19
C ASN A 17 -4.47 -3.06 -3.41
N ALA A 18 -5.69 -2.55 -3.54
CA ALA A 18 -6.16 -1.43 -2.72
C ALA A 18 -6.23 -1.77 -1.22
N HIS A 19 -6.62 -3.00 -0.87
CA HIS A 19 -6.56 -3.46 0.52
C HIS A 19 -5.12 -3.52 1.03
N ARG A 20 -4.21 -4.12 0.27
CA ARG A 20 -2.77 -4.21 0.59
C ARG A 20 -2.12 -2.82 0.71
N MET A 21 -2.47 -1.89 -0.17
CA MET A 21 -1.96 -0.51 -0.12
C MET A 21 -2.40 0.22 1.16
N ARG A 22 -3.64 0.01 1.62
CA ARG A 22 -4.12 0.55 2.91
C ARG A 22 -3.36 -0.03 4.08
N HIS A 23 -3.14 -1.35 4.09
CA HIS A 23 -2.37 -2.00 5.14
C HIS A 23 -0.92 -1.50 5.19
N ALA A 24 -0.27 -1.37 4.01
CA ALA A 24 1.07 -0.83 3.90
C ALA A 24 1.17 0.61 4.42
N ALA A 25 0.24 1.49 4.04
CA ALA A 25 0.21 2.87 4.52
C ALA A 25 0.08 2.95 6.04
N HIS A 26 -0.80 2.13 6.64
CA HIS A 26 -0.90 2.00 8.09
C HIS A 26 0.41 1.56 8.72
N GLY A 27 1.06 0.52 8.19
CA GLY A 27 2.35 0.04 8.68
C GLY A 27 3.46 1.09 8.57
N LEU A 28 3.47 1.89 7.50
CA LEU A 28 4.45 2.97 7.29
C LEU A 28 4.25 4.14 8.25
N ALA A 29 3.00 4.47 8.59
CA ALA A 29 2.65 5.52 9.55
C ALA A 29 2.90 5.07 11.00
N ALA A 30 2.54 3.83 11.31
CA ALA A 30 2.56 3.27 12.67
C ALA A 30 3.88 2.62 13.07
N THR A 31 4.80 2.34 12.14
CA THR A 31 6.11 1.73 12.47
C THR A 31 7.28 2.38 11.72
N ASP A 32 8.50 2.21 12.26
CA ASP A 32 9.76 2.66 11.64
C ASP A 32 10.47 1.55 10.84
N ARG A 33 9.76 0.45 10.60
CA ARG A 33 10.27 -0.71 9.84
C ARG A 33 10.71 -0.31 8.44
N LYS A 34 11.58 -1.10 7.81
CA LYS A 34 12.02 -0.78 6.44
C LYS A 34 10.83 -0.92 5.50
N VAL A 35 10.79 -0.06 4.47
CA VAL A 35 9.73 -0.09 3.44
C VAL A 35 9.63 -1.48 2.79
N VAL A 36 10.78 -2.14 2.62
CA VAL A 36 10.87 -3.51 2.08
C VAL A 36 10.11 -4.51 2.94
N ASP A 37 10.32 -4.48 4.26
CA ASP A 37 9.67 -5.41 5.20
C ASP A 37 8.14 -5.22 5.17
N VAL A 38 7.70 -3.96 5.19
CA VAL A 38 6.26 -3.62 5.08
C VAL A 38 5.66 -4.12 3.76
N ALA A 39 6.38 -3.97 2.64
CA ALA A 39 5.91 -4.45 1.35
C ALA A 39 5.78 -5.98 1.30
N LEU A 40 6.77 -6.70 1.84
CA LEU A 40 6.77 -8.17 1.92
C LEU A 40 5.62 -8.68 2.77
N GLU A 41 5.39 -8.10 3.95
CA GLU A 41 4.27 -8.44 4.84
C GLU A 41 2.90 -8.17 4.20
N CYS A 42 2.81 -7.14 3.36
CA CYS A 42 1.61 -6.85 2.59
C CYS A 42 1.41 -7.81 1.39
N GLY A 43 2.30 -8.79 1.20
CA GLY A 43 2.19 -9.81 0.17
C GLY A 43 2.70 -9.39 -1.21
N PHE A 44 3.61 -8.40 -1.28
CA PHE A 44 4.28 -8.04 -2.52
C PHE A 44 5.61 -8.79 -2.67
N SER A 45 5.72 -9.59 -3.73
CA SER A 45 6.97 -10.27 -4.11
C SER A 45 7.91 -9.39 -4.93
N SER A 46 7.41 -8.27 -5.49
CA SER A 46 8.19 -7.30 -6.27
C SER A 46 8.10 -5.92 -5.64
N LEU A 47 9.26 -5.41 -5.19
CA LEU A 47 9.37 -4.06 -4.65
C LEU A 47 9.06 -2.99 -5.71
N GLY A 48 9.53 -3.17 -6.95
CA GLY A 48 9.23 -2.23 -8.02
C GLY A 48 7.72 -2.08 -8.24
N HIS A 49 7.00 -3.20 -8.28
CA HIS A 49 5.54 -3.19 -8.39
C HIS A 49 4.87 -2.49 -7.21
N PHE A 50 5.34 -2.75 -5.98
CA PHE A 50 4.87 -2.08 -4.78
C PHE A 50 5.06 -0.56 -4.87
N TYR A 51 6.26 -0.08 -5.21
CA TYR A 51 6.55 1.36 -5.31
C TYR A 51 5.65 2.04 -6.36
N THR A 52 5.51 1.45 -7.55
CA THR A 52 4.64 2.00 -8.60
C THR A 52 3.18 2.07 -8.14
N LEU A 53 2.66 1.00 -7.53
CA LEU A 53 1.28 0.99 -7.04
C LEU A 53 1.07 1.97 -5.88
N PHE A 54 2.02 2.05 -4.95
CA PHE A 54 1.92 2.93 -3.79
C PHE A 54 1.90 4.40 -4.24
N GLN A 55 2.80 4.79 -5.14
CA GLN A 55 2.82 6.13 -5.71
C GLN A 55 1.53 6.43 -6.50
N ARG A 56 1.01 5.47 -7.26
CA ARG A 56 -0.27 5.64 -7.96
C ARG A 56 -1.45 5.81 -6.98
N HIS A 57 -1.40 5.16 -5.82
CA HIS A 57 -2.50 5.17 -4.85
C HIS A 57 -2.46 6.39 -3.92
N TYR A 58 -1.28 6.85 -3.50
CA TYR A 58 -1.10 7.90 -2.50
C TYR A 58 -0.40 9.16 -3.03
N GLY A 59 -0.03 9.19 -4.31
CA GLY A 59 0.60 10.33 -4.96
C GLY A 59 2.04 10.63 -4.53
N CYS A 60 2.66 9.75 -3.74
CA CYS A 60 4.04 9.92 -3.26
C CYS A 60 4.70 8.56 -2.97
N ALA A 61 6.03 8.56 -2.83
CA ALA A 61 6.77 7.36 -2.47
C ALA A 61 6.50 6.95 -1.00
N PRO A 62 6.57 5.65 -0.66
CA PRO A 62 6.35 5.14 0.71
C PRO A 62 7.16 5.85 1.80
N ALA A 63 8.43 6.13 1.55
CA ALA A 63 9.30 6.83 2.50
C ALA A 63 8.86 8.29 2.71
N GLU A 64 8.38 8.95 1.65
CA GLU A 64 7.82 10.29 1.74
C GLU A 64 6.47 10.29 2.48
N TYR A 65 5.61 9.31 2.18
CA TYR A 65 4.34 9.12 2.87
C TYR A 65 4.53 9.03 4.39
N ARG A 66 5.55 8.29 4.86
CA ARG A 66 5.93 8.22 6.29
C ARG A 66 6.31 9.59 6.84
N ARG A 67 7.17 10.34 6.15
CA ARG A 67 7.63 11.67 6.61
C ARG A 67 6.50 12.69 6.72
N ARG A 68 5.41 12.53 5.96
CA ARG A 68 4.23 13.39 6.03
C ARG A 68 3.33 13.08 7.24
N GLN A 69 3.55 11.97 7.94
CA GLN A 69 2.77 11.65 9.14
C GLN A 69 3.27 12.48 10.32
N PRO A 70 2.36 12.91 11.21
CA PRO A 70 2.77 13.61 12.41
C PRO A 70 3.74 12.74 13.22
N PRO A 71 4.72 13.35 13.91
CA PRO A 71 5.57 12.61 14.83
C PRO A 71 4.68 11.87 15.83
N ARG A 72 5.01 10.60 16.10
CA ARG A 72 4.26 9.83 17.10
C ARG A 72 4.46 10.50 18.45
N LEU A 73 3.38 11.01 19.01
CA LEU A 73 3.34 11.44 20.40
C LEU A 73 3.45 10.15 21.21
N VAL A 74 4.60 9.98 21.87
CA VAL A 74 4.85 8.92 22.86
C VAL A 74 4.19 9.25 24.18
#